data_AF-A0A1X2FHL4-F1
#
_entry.id   AF-A0A1X2FHL4-F1
#
_cell.length_a   1.000
_cell.length_b   1.000
_cell.length_c   1.000
_cell.angle_alpha   90.00
_cell.angle_beta   90.00
_cell.angle_gamma   90.00
#
_symmetry.space_group_name_H-M   'P 1'
#
loop_
_entity.id
_entity.type
_entity.pdbx_description
1 polymer ?
#
loop_
_entity_poly.entity_id
_entity_poly.type
_entity_poly.pdbx_seq_one_letter_code
_entity_poly.pdbx_strand_id
1 'polypeptide(L)'
;MGVIYWVYPNLILANSPVGVEIIDMLPAGEPTRCSVRHSWMGRIPATDDDMRAAYDAVYEGVHAAVRDEDFAMLPQCGEGVRHGQHDHMIIGRNEIAVQHMIKVFAQELGVALA
;
A
#
# COMPACT_ATOMS: atom_id res chain seq x y z
N MET A 1 -10.80 -15.85 0.78
CA MET A 1 -9.46 -15.53 1.31
C MET A 1 -8.75 -14.71 0.26
N GLY A 2 -8.39 -13.46 0.59
CA GLY A 2 -7.66 -12.58 -0.33
C GLY A 2 -6.16 -12.88 -0.29
N VAL A 3 -5.46 -12.55 -1.37
CA VAL A 3 -4.00 -12.60 -1.45
C VAL A 3 -3.53 -11.20 -1.78
N ILE A 4 -2.55 -10.71 -1.02
CA ILE A 4 -1.93 -9.40 -1.26
C ILE A 4 -0.58 -9.64 -1.91
N TYR A 5 -0.39 -9.06 -3.08
CA TYR A 5 0.90 -9.02 -3.76
C TYR A 5 1.51 -7.65 -3.56
N TRP A 6 2.79 -7.64 -3.17
CA TRP A 6 3.64 -6.47 -3.33
C TRP A 6 4.54 -6.73 -4.54
N VAL A 7 4.47 -5.83 -5.51
CA VAL A 7 5.28 -5.85 -6.72
C VAL A 7 6.24 -4.69 -6.64
N TYR A 8 7.53 -5.03 -6.46
CA TYR A 8 8.60 -4.04 -6.44
C TYR A 8 8.56 -3.19 -7.74
N PRO A 9 8.67 -1.86 -7.65
CA PRO A 9 9.03 -1.12 -6.44
C PRO A 9 7.85 -0.62 -5.59
N ASN A 10 6.64 -0.53 -6.14
CA ASN A 10 5.66 0.41 -5.60
C ASN A 10 4.18 0.05 -5.81
N LEU A 11 3.89 -1.17 -6.25
CA LEU A 11 2.53 -1.61 -6.53
C LEU A 11 2.07 -2.64 -5.50
N ILE A 12 0.87 -2.45 -4.98
CA ILE A 12 0.15 -3.44 -4.16
C ILE A 12 -1.11 -3.86 -4.91
N LEU A 13 -1.32 -5.17 -5.00
CA LEU A 13 -2.52 -5.78 -5.55
C LEU A 13 -3.20 -6.62 -4.47
N ALA A 14 -4.34 -6.15 -3.96
CA ALA A 14 -5.15 -6.87 -2.98
C ALA A 14 -6.27 -7.63 -3.71
N ASN A 15 -6.07 -8.92 -3.92
CA ASN A 15 -7.02 -9.76 -4.65
C ASN A 15 -8.16 -10.22 -3.73
N SER A 16 -9.39 -10.10 -4.19
CA SER A 16 -10.60 -10.55 -3.49
C SER A 16 -11.54 -11.32 -4.43
N PRO A 17 -12.58 -12.01 -3.92
CA PRO A 17 -13.55 -12.68 -4.77
C PRO A 17 -14.31 -11.75 -5.73
N VAL A 18 -14.48 -10.47 -5.34
CA VAL A 18 -15.29 -9.47 -6.06
C VAL A 18 -14.48 -8.59 -7.01
N GLY A 19 -13.17 -8.49 -6.79
CA GLY A 19 -12.30 -7.64 -7.60
C GLY A 19 -10.88 -7.55 -7.03
N VAL A 20 -10.10 -6.64 -7.61
CA VAL A 20 -8.72 -6.35 -7.19
C VAL A 20 -8.63 -4.90 -6.79
N GLU A 21 -8.16 -4.68 -5.57
CA GLU A 21 -7.71 -3.37 -5.10
C GLU A 21 -6.29 -3.12 -5.63
N ILE A 22 -6.05 -1.92 -6.14
CA ILE A 22 -4.79 -1.53 -6.77
C ILE A 22 -4.31 -0.26 -6.07
N ILE A 23 -3.15 -0.34 -5.44
CA ILE A 23 -2.52 0.79 -4.76
C ILE A 23 -1.13 1.02 -5.38
N ASP A 24 -0.98 2.14 -6.09
CA ASP A 24 0.32 2.58 -6.63
C ASP A 24 0.88 3.71 -5.78
N MET A 25 2.12 3.57 -5.33
CA MET A 25 2.84 4.62 -4.58
C MET A 25 3.88 5.28 -5.49
N LEU A 26 3.64 6.52 -5.91
CA LEU A 26 4.55 7.23 -6.82
C LEU A 26 5.41 8.23 -6.05
N PRO A 27 6.73 8.33 -6.34
CA PRO A 27 7.58 9.37 -5.75
C PRO A 27 7.03 10.77 -6.03
N ALA A 28 7.14 11.69 -5.06
CA ALA A 28 6.61 13.05 -5.19
C ALA A 28 7.66 14.11 -4.82
N GLY A 29 8.85 14.02 -5.43
CA GLY A 29 9.90 15.05 -5.38
C GLY A 29 10.77 15.08 -4.12
N GLU A 30 10.33 14.47 -3.02
CA GLU A 30 11.07 14.41 -1.75
C GLU A 30 11.03 12.99 -1.15
N PRO A 31 12.06 12.53 -0.42
CA PRO A 31 12.14 11.16 0.10
C PRO A 31 10.99 10.75 1.02
N THR A 32 10.32 11.71 1.65
CA THR A 32 9.25 11.47 2.64
C THR A 32 7.88 11.89 2.11
N ARG A 33 7.74 12.01 0.79
CA ARG A 33 6.52 12.39 0.10
C ARG A 33 6.25 11.45 -1.07
N CYS A 34 5.04 10.95 -1.15
CA CYS A 34 4.55 10.17 -2.29
C CYS A 34 3.16 10.64 -2.71
N SER A 35 2.74 10.26 -3.91
CA SER A 35 1.35 10.29 -4.34
C SER A 35 0.84 8.86 -4.38
N VAL A 36 -0.27 8.59 -3.68
CA VAL A 36 -0.91 7.28 -3.70
C VAL A 36 -2.08 7.32 -4.67
N ARG A 37 -2.12 6.38 -5.61
CA ARG A 37 -3.32 6.14 -6.44
C ARG A 37 -4.01 4.89 -5.93
N HIS A 38 -5.26 5.05 -5.52
CA HIS A 38 -6.09 3.95 -5.02
C HIS A 38 -7.23 3.70 -5.99
N SER A 39 -7.21 2.53 -6.63
CA SER A 39 -8.16 2.13 -7.66
C SER A 39 -8.72 0.74 -7.37
N TRP A 40 -9.85 0.43 -7.99
CA TRP A 40 -10.49 -0.88 -7.88
C TRP A 40 -10.90 -1.39 -9.26
N MET A 41 -10.71 -2.68 -9.48
CA MET A 41 -11.15 -3.37 -10.69
C MET A 41 -12.10 -4.51 -10.33
N GLY A 42 -13.34 -4.41 -10.79
CA GLY A 42 -14.31 -5.51 -10.67
C GLY A 42 -13.83 -6.75 -11.41
N ARG A 43 -14.07 -7.93 -10.83
CA ARG A 43 -13.67 -9.22 -11.45
C ARG A 43 -14.38 -9.48 -12.78
N ILE A 44 -15.62 -9.00 -12.91
CA ILE A 44 -16.47 -9.16 -14.08
C ILE A 44 -16.92 -7.76 -14.51
N PRO A 45 -16.97 -7.47 -15.82
CA PRO A 45 -17.49 -6.18 -16.30
C PRO A 45 -18.93 -5.97 -15.82
N ALA A 46 -19.23 -4.76 -15.34
CA ALA A 46 -20.61 -4.37 -15.07
C ALA A 46 -21.38 -4.22 -16.39
N THR A 47 -22.51 -4.92 -16.51
CA THR A 47 -23.36 -4.91 -17.71
C THR A 47 -24.61 -4.05 -17.55
N ASP A 48 -24.93 -3.64 -16.33
CA ASP A 48 -26.07 -2.80 -15.98
C ASP A 48 -25.70 -1.80 -14.86
N ASP A 49 -26.63 -0.89 -14.56
CA ASP A 49 -26.43 0.18 -13.60
C ASP A 49 -26.47 -0.31 -12.14
N ASP A 50 -27.22 -1.38 -11.85
CA ASP A 50 -27.29 -1.97 -10.52
C ASP A 50 -25.94 -2.60 -10.13
N MET A 51 -25.31 -3.33 -11.05
CA MET A 51 -23.96 -3.86 -10.88
C MET A 51 -22.92 -2.75 -10.71
N ARG A 52 -23.03 -1.67 -11.48
CA ARG A 52 -22.14 -0.51 -11.36
C ARG A 52 -22.26 0.12 -9.97
N ALA A 53 -23.48 0.40 -9.51
CA ALA A 53 -23.75 0.96 -8.20
C ALA A 53 -23.22 0.06 -7.07
N ALA A 54 -23.33 -1.27 -7.22
CA ALA A 54 -22.76 -2.21 -6.26
C ALA A 54 -21.23 -2.14 -6.20
N TYR A 55 -20.53 -2.01 -7.35
CA TYR A 55 -19.08 -1.84 -7.36
C TYR A 55 -18.64 -0.48 -6.80
N ASP A 56 -19.38 0.59 -7.09
CA ASP A 56 -19.11 1.91 -6.53
C ASP A 56 -19.23 1.86 -5.00
N ALA A 57 -20.27 1.21 -4.46
CA ALA A 57 -20.43 1.05 -3.02
C ALA A 57 -19.29 0.23 -2.37
N VAL A 58 -18.79 -0.80 -3.04
CA VAL A 58 -17.62 -1.57 -2.58
C VAL A 58 -16.37 -0.69 -2.55
N TYR A 59 -16.11 0.04 -3.64
CA TYR A 59 -14.95 0.94 -3.70
C TYR A 59 -15.01 2.03 -2.63
N GLU A 60 -16.15 2.68 -2.45
CA GLU A 60 -16.31 3.72 -1.43
C GLU A 60 -16.04 3.18 -0.01
N GLY A 61 -16.54 1.98 0.31
CA GLY A 61 -16.28 1.35 1.60
C GLY A 61 -14.80 1.05 1.83
N VAL A 62 -14.13 0.45 0.84
CA VAL A 62 -12.69 0.12 0.94
C VAL A 62 -11.84 1.40 0.96
N HIS A 63 -12.15 2.36 0.09
CA HIS A 63 -11.41 3.61 0.01
C HIS A 63 -11.56 4.45 1.29
N ALA A 64 -12.74 4.49 1.89
CA ALA A 64 -12.95 5.16 3.17
C ALA A 64 -12.06 4.54 4.25
N ALA A 65 -11.99 3.21 4.35
CA ALA A 65 -11.11 2.54 5.32
C ALA A 65 -9.64 2.90 5.10
N VAL A 66 -9.12 2.77 3.87
CA VAL A 66 -7.72 3.12 3.54
C VAL A 66 -7.43 4.60 3.80
N ARG A 67 -8.36 5.50 3.45
CA ARG A 67 -8.19 6.93 3.67
C ARG A 67 -8.16 7.27 5.16
N ASP A 68 -9.10 6.73 5.92
CA ASP A 68 -9.31 7.12 7.31
C ASP A 68 -8.31 6.45 8.25
N GLU A 69 -7.77 5.29 7.88
CA GLU A 69 -6.78 4.55 8.67
C GLU A 69 -5.36 4.75 8.12
N ASP A 70 -5.06 4.26 6.93
CA ASP A 70 -3.70 4.26 6.38
C ASP A 70 -3.23 5.66 5.99
N PHE A 71 -4.03 6.43 5.25
CA PHE A 71 -3.61 7.76 4.80
C PHE A 71 -3.52 8.76 5.95
N ALA A 72 -4.29 8.55 7.03
CA ALA A 72 -4.15 9.32 8.26
C ALA A 72 -2.84 8.99 8.99
N MET A 73 -2.41 7.72 8.98
CA MET A 73 -1.22 7.26 9.70
C MET A 73 0.08 7.53 8.91
N LEU A 74 0.13 7.23 7.60
CA LEU A 74 1.37 7.29 6.79
C LEU A 74 2.19 8.57 6.96
N PRO A 75 1.62 9.79 6.97
CA PRO A 75 2.38 11.02 7.21
C PRO A 75 3.08 11.03 8.58
N GLN A 76 2.48 10.44 9.61
CA GLN A 76 3.04 10.35 10.95
C GLN A 76 4.27 9.44 11.00
N CYS A 77 4.28 8.34 10.24
CA CYS A 77 5.50 7.55 10.04
C CYS A 77 6.61 8.37 9.38
N GLY A 78 6.25 9.22 8.41
CA GLY A 78 7.17 10.17 7.81
C GLY A 78 7.78 11.15 8.83
N GLU A 79 6.97 11.66 9.77
CA GLU A 79 7.48 12.49 10.86
C GLU A 79 8.42 11.72 11.80
N GLY A 80 8.11 10.47 12.09
CA GLY A 80 8.98 9.59 12.89
C GLY A 80 10.35 9.38 12.25
N VAL A 81 10.43 9.29 10.92
CA VAL A 81 11.71 9.22 10.19
C VAL A 81 12.44 10.58 10.20
N ARG A 82 11.73 11.70 10.02
CA ARG A 82 12.33 13.05 9.99
C ARG A 82 12.89 13.48 11.34
N HIS A 83 12.17 13.17 12.41
CA HIS A 83 12.48 13.62 13.77
C HIS A 83 13.02 12.50 14.66
N GLY A 84 13.27 11.32 14.09
CA GLY A 84 13.69 10.13 14.81
C GLY A 84 14.96 10.37 15.62
N GLN A 85 14.91 10.01 16.90
CA GLN A 85 16.07 10.02 17.81
C GLN A 85 16.81 8.66 17.81
N HIS A 86 16.42 7.74 16.93
CA HIS A 86 16.98 6.40 16.83
C HIS A 86 17.78 6.27 15.52
N ASP A 87 18.94 5.64 15.60
CA ASP A 87 19.83 5.36 14.46
C ASP A 87 19.36 4.17 13.62
N HIS A 88 18.43 3.35 14.14
CA HIS A 88 17.85 2.20 13.47
C HIS A 88 16.38 1.99 13.83
N MET A 89 15.65 1.26 12.98
CA MET A 89 14.29 0.79 13.21
C MET A 89 14.29 -0.73 13.37
N ILE A 90 13.64 -1.23 14.43
CA ILE A 90 13.47 -2.67 14.65
C ILE A 90 12.19 -3.12 13.97
N ILE A 91 12.30 -4.01 12.99
CA ILE A 91 11.16 -4.64 12.33
C ILE A 91 10.81 -5.91 13.10
N GLY A 92 9.56 -5.99 13.55
CA GLY A 92 9.06 -7.05 14.41
C GLY A 92 9.10 -8.42 13.76
N ARG A 93 9.22 -9.47 14.57
CA ARG A 93 9.25 -10.88 14.12
C ARG A 93 8.06 -11.25 13.23
N ASN A 94 6.90 -10.66 13.49
CA ASN A 94 5.65 -10.95 12.75
C ASN A 94 5.47 -10.06 11.50
N GLU A 95 6.40 -9.15 11.21
CA GLU A 95 6.33 -8.23 10.07
C GLU A 95 7.12 -8.80 8.87
N ILE A 96 6.91 -10.08 8.55
CA ILE A 96 7.74 -10.82 7.58
C ILE A 96 7.73 -10.19 6.18
N ALA A 97 6.62 -9.59 5.76
CA ALA A 97 6.52 -8.92 4.48
C ALA A 97 7.34 -7.61 4.46
N VAL A 98 7.33 -6.85 5.56
CA VAL A 98 8.14 -5.64 5.73
C VAL A 98 9.62 -6.01 5.76
N GLN A 99 10.00 -7.07 6.47
CA GLN A 99 11.36 -7.59 6.48
C GLN A 99 11.82 -7.98 5.07
N HIS A 100 10.96 -8.62 4.27
CA HIS A 100 11.28 -8.97 2.90
C HIS A 100 11.45 -7.73 2.01
N MET A 101 10.53 -6.77 2.11
CA MET A 101 10.60 -5.50 1.37
C MET A 101 11.92 -4.76 1.63
N ILE A 102 12.34 -4.62 2.90
CA ILE A 102 13.58 -3.95 3.26
C ILE A 102 14.82 -4.70 2.73
N LYS A 103 14.81 -6.04 2.76
CA LYS A 103 15.88 -6.85 2.16
C LYS A 103 16.01 -6.63 0.66
N VAL A 104 14.88 -6.59 -0.05
CA VAL A 104 14.86 -6.31 -1.50
C VAL A 104 15.38 -4.91 -1.78
N PHE A 105 14.90 -3.89 -1.07
CA PHE A 105 15.39 -2.51 -1.22
C PHE A 105 16.89 -2.40 -0.96
N ALA A 106 17.39 -3.00 0.12
CA ALA A 106 18.80 -2.97 0.46
C ALA A 106 19.65 -3.64 -0.62
N GLN A 107 19.20 -4.77 -1.17
CA GLN A 107 19.88 -5.45 -2.28
C GLN A 107 19.92 -4.58 -3.53
N GLU A 108 18.78 -4.02 -3.95
CA GLU A 108 18.68 -3.20 -5.17
C GLU A 108 19.47 -1.89 -5.06
N LEU A 109 19.59 -1.33 -3.85
CA LEU A 109 20.33 -0.11 -3.58
C LEU A 109 21.81 -0.36 -3.19
N GLY A 110 22.24 -1.62 -3.05
CA GLY A 110 23.59 -1.96 -2.60
C GLY A 110 23.90 -1.56 -1.16
N VAL A 111 22.87 -1.46 -0.30
CA VAL A 111 23.01 -1.13 1.13
C VAL A 111 23.20 -2.42 1.91
N ALA A 112 24.26 -2.51 2.72
CA ALA A 112 24.45 -3.62 3.63
C ALA A 112 23.50 -3.49 4.83
N LEU A 113 22.67 -4.51 5.08
CA LEU A 113 21.92 -4.64 6.31
C LEU A 113 22.84 -5.25 7.38
N ALA A 114 22.95 -4.58 8.53
CA ALA A 114 23.74 -5.02 9.68
C ALA A 114 23.04 -6.14 10.48
#